data_AF-A0A662C2E8-F1
#
_entry.id   AF-A0A662C2E8-F1
#
_cell.length_a   1.000
_cell.length_b   1.000
_cell.length_c   1.000
_cell.angle_alpha   90.00
_cell.angle_beta   90.00
_cell.angle_gamma   90.00
#
_symmetry.space_group_name_H-M   'P 1'
#
loop_
_entity.id
_entity.type
_entity.pdbx_description
1 polymer ?
#
loop_
_entity_poly.entity_id
_entity_poly.type
_entity_poly.pdbx_seq_one_letter_code
_entity_poly.pdbx_strand_id
1 'polypeptide(L)'
;MNKYIIIVVFIALSFLGCDNTKKSNIVDNKEVPAKETVKANSKGYTLMKQKCFICHFERPDPAKRNQMIAPPMIRVQEHYQPSYPNKENFIKAVMAYVNNPSQDKTLMPGAVKKFNLMPKVVYDQTELRFIAETLYLIDLGSTPNMHMKMGKGLSLNNGQKWKLKTESIEQVKSIIEKLNNFNSKNIADNNQLGKDVFDDAKLILLDEDYTGDLFDQIHFFFGGIEDNMHTLIATKSIKEANIQVEILKTEFANFNKYFE
;
A
#
# COMPACT_ATOMS: atom_id res chain seq x y z
N MET A 1 72.11 -28.37 31.55
CA MET A 1 70.95 -27.92 32.35
C MET A 1 70.62 -26.49 31.97
N ASN A 2 69.43 -26.27 31.38
CA ASN A 2 68.50 -25.13 31.50
C ASN A 2 69.03 -23.80 32.08
N LYS A 3 68.76 -22.59 31.58
CA LYS A 3 67.67 -21.95 30.79
C LYS A 3 68.30 -20.66 30.18
N TYR A 4 67.80 -20.02 29.12
CA TYR A 4 66.90 -18.84 29.15
C TYR A 4 66.47 -18.54 27.68
N ILE A 5 65.17 -18.65 27.33
CA ILE A 5 64.17 -17.55 27.17
C ILE A 5 64.53 -16.60 26.00
N ILE A 6 64.04 -16.84 24.77
CA ILE A 6 62.81 -16.31 24.14
C ILE A 6 62.59 -14.80 24.33
N ILE A 7 62.89 -14.00 23.31
CA ILE A 7 62.19 -12.74 22.97
C ILE A 7 62.06 -12.61 21.43
N VAL A 8 60.80 -12.65 21.01
CA VAL A 8 60.07 -12.09 19.85
C VAL A 8 60.85 -11.15 18.91
N VAL A 9 60.60 -11.25 17.59
CA VAL A 9 60.10 -10.16 16.69
C VAL A 9 60.04 -10.60 15.21
N PHE A 10 58.79 -10.61 14.72
CA PHE A 10 58.27 -10.22 13.39
C PHE A 10 58.77 -10.80 12.05
N ILE A 11 57.79 -11.43 11.38
CA ILE A 11 57.30 -11.14 10.01
C ILE A 11 58.30 -11.27 8.85
N ALA A 12 58.05 -12.26 7.99
CA ALA A 12 57.48 -12.01 6.66
C ALA A 12 57.25 -13.31 5.87
N LEU A 13 56.05 -13.39 5.29
CA LEU A 13 55.69 -13.95 3.99
C LEU A 13 56.37 -15.24 3.50
N SER A 14 55.53 -16.25 3.23
CA SER A 14 55.21 -16.71 1.85
C SER A 14 54.86 -18.20 1.89
N PHE A 15 53.68 -18.56 1.38
CA PHE A 15 53.39 -19.69 0.48
C PHE A 15 51.96 -19.42 -0.06
N LEU A 16 51.74 -18.99 -1.31
CA LEU A 16 51.75 -19.77 -2.58
C LEU A 16 50.86 -21.02 -2.46
N GLY A 17 49.83 -21.29 -3.28
CA GLY A 17 49.31 -20.66 -4.51
C GLY A 17 48.33 -21.62 -5.24
N CYS A 18 47.69 -21.10 -6.30
CA CYS A 18 47.22 -21.76 -7.54
C CYS A 18 46.06 -22.80 -7.51
N ASP A 19 45.19 -22.96 -8.52
CA ASP A 19 45.15 -22.42 -9.90
C ASP A 19 43.78 -22.60 -10.63
N ASN A 20 43.69 -21.95 -11.79
CA ASN A 20 42.91 -22.26 -13.01
C ASN A 20 41.52 -21.64 -13.30
N THR A 21 41.61 -20.46 -13.90
CA THR A 21 40.98 -20.04 -15.18
C THR A 21 39.98 -20.97 -15.89
N LYS A 22 38.74 -20.48 -16.02
CA LYS A 22 37.96 -20.53 -17.28
C LYS A 22 37.25 -19.19 -17.49
N LYS A 23 37.52 -18.53 -18.63
CA LYS A 23 36.74 -17.42 -19.18
C LYS A 23 35.39 -17.94 -19.69
N SER A 24 34.31 -17.25 -19.33
CA SER A 24 33.07 -17.16 -20.12
C SER A 24 32.42 -15.80 -19.86
N ASN A 25 31.89 -15.20 -20.91
CA ASN A 25 31.46 -13.80 -20.99
C ASN A 25 30.17 -13.49 -20.20
N ILE A 26 30.19 -12.31 -19.57
CA ILE A 26 29.13 -11.30 -19.41
C ILE A 26 27.67 -11.78 -19.58
N VAL A 27 26.91 -11.78 -18.47
CA VAL A 27 25.66 -11.00 -18.33
C VAL A 27 25.57 -10.55 -16.87
N ASP A 28 25.49 -9.24 -16.65
CA ASP A 28 25.20 -8.61 -15.37
C ASP A 28 23.93 -9.20 -14.76
N ASN A 29 24.10 -10.00 -13.69
CA ASN A 29 23.01 -10.26 -12.76
C ASN A 29 23.19 -9.30 -11.60
N LYS A 30 22.66 -8.07 -11.76
CA LYS A 30 22.43 -7.20 -10.61
C LYS A 30 21.37 -7.87 -9.74
N GLU A 31 21.83 -8.62 -8.74
CA GLU A 31 21.02 -8.91 -7.57
C GLU A 31 20.42 -7.59 -7.07
N VAL A 32 19.10 -7.50 -7.09
CA VAL A 32 18.36 -6.46 -6.40
C VAL A 32 18.72 -6.60 -4.91
N PRO A 33 19.28 -5.58 -4.25
CA PRO A 33 19.66 -5.69 -2.85
C PRO A 33 18.40 -5.94 -2.02
N ALA A 34 18.43 -7.00 -1.22
CA ALA A 34 17.41 -7.29 -0.23
C ALA A 34 17.16 -6.03 0.63
N LYS A 35 15.89 -5.70 0.87
CA LYS A 35 15.47 -4.55 1.68
C LYS A 35 16.13 -4.66 3.06
N GLU A 36 17.04 -3.75 3.40
CA GLU A 36 17.64 -3.68 4.74
C GLU A 36 16.53 -3.38 5.76
N THR A 37 16.09 -4.40 6.49
CA THR A 37 15.08 -4.24 7.53
C THR A 37 15.68 -3.51 8.72
N VAL A 38 15.19 -2.30 9.00
CA VAL A 38 15.67 -1.49 10.13
C VAL A 38 15.06 -2.00 11.44
N LYS A 39 15.89 -2.17 12.47
CA LYS A 39 15.45 -2.59 13.82
C LYS A 39 14.68 -1.47 14.52
N ALA A 40 13.75 -1.86 15.40
CA ALA A 40 12.94 -0.97 16.25
C ALA A 40 13.73 -0.12 17.27
N ASN A 41 15.07 -0.15 17.24
CA ASN A 41 15.95 0.69 18.06
C ASN A 41 16.72 1.73 17.23
N SER A 42 16.34 1.97 15.97
CA SER A 42 16.98 2.99 15.13
C SER A 42 16.68 4.41 15.63
N LYS A 43 17.55 5.36 15.23
CA LYS A 43 17.35 6.79 15.49
C LYS A 43 16.00 7.28 14.93
N GLY A 44 15.66 6.91 13.70
CA GLY A 44 14.41 7.32 13.08
C GLY A 44 13.17 6.71 13.75
N TYR A 45 13.23 5.47 14.24
CA TYR A 45 12.12 4.88 15.00
C TYR A 45 11.94 5.56 16.36
N THR A 46 13.05 5.95 17.01
CA THR A 46 12.99 6.75 18.24
C THR A 46 12.29 8.10 17.99
N LEU A 47 12.63 8.77 16.87
CA LEU A 47 11.96 9.99 16.45
C LEU A 47 10.47 9.77 16.13
N MET A 48 10.11 8.64 15.50
CA MET A 48 8.71 8.27 15.26
C MET A 48 7.92 8.14 16.57
N LYS A 49 8.48 7.45 17.58
CA LYS A 49 7.83 7.34 18.90
C LYS A 49 7.61 8.69 19.56
N GLN A 50 8.58 9.59 19.47
CA GLN A 50 8.55 10.90 20.12
C GLN A 50 7.65 11.92 19.41
N LYS A 51 7.44 11.79 18.10
CA LYS A 51 6.79 12.85 17.29
C LYS A 51 5.54 12.37 16.57
N CYS A 52 5.56 11.15 16.03
CA CYS A 52 4.46 10.63 15.22
C CYS A 52 3.48 9.81 16.06
N PHE A 53 3.99 8.99 16.99
CA PHE A 53 3.14 8.07 17.76
C PHE A 53 2.35 8.71 18.90
N ILE A 54 2.52 10.01 19.11
CA ILE A 54 1.63 10.81 19.97
C ILE A 54 0.20 10.77 19.44
N CYS A 55 0.03 10.78 18.11
CA CYS A 55 -1.28 10.75 17.46
C CYS A 55 -1.53 9.45 16.69
N HIS A 56 -0.50 8.89 16.06
CA HIS A 56 -0.61 7.69 15.22
C HIS A 56 -0.26 6.44 16.03
N PHE A 57 -1.20 5.51 16.17
CA PHE A 57 -0.81 4.20 16.69
C PHE A 57 0.13 3.50 15.71
N GLU A 58 1.11 2.76 16.22
CA GLU A 58 2.00 1.97 15.37
C GLU A 58 1.20 0.95 14.54
N ARG A 59 0.27 0.26 15.20
CA ARG A 59 -0.68 -0.71 14.62
C ARG A 59 -2.11 -0.43 15.11
N PRO A 60 -3.15 -0.87 14.39
CA PRO A 60 -4.52 -0.79 14.88
C PRO A 60 -4.66 -1.52 16.23
N ASP A 61 -5.35 -0.90 17.18
CA ASP A 61 -5.69 -1.49 18.47
C ASP A 61 -7.23 -1.46 18.64
N PRO A 62 -7.92 -2.61 18.50
CA PRO A 62 -9.36 -2.70 18.65
C PRO A 62 -9.90 -2.14 19.98
N ALA A 63 -9.13 -2.30 21.06
CA ALA A 63 -9.51 -1.84 22.40
C ALA A 63 -9.42 -0.32 22.55
N LYS A 64 -8.64 0.33 21.69
CA LYS A 64 -8.40 1.78 21.72
C LYS A 64 -8.92 2.51 20.49
N ARG A 65 -9.82 1.90 19.70
CA ARG A 65 -10.37 2.50 18.47
C ARG A 65 -10.94 3.90 18.69
N ASN A 66 -11.66 4.11 19.78
CA ASN A 66 -12.28 5.41 20.10
C ASN A 66 -11.26 6.47 20.57
N GLN A 67 -10.01 6.08 20.84
CA GLN A 67 -8.92 6.96 21.23
C GLN A 67 -8.02 7.32 20.04
N MET A 68 -8.26 6.71 18.87
CA MET A 68 -7.48 6.99 17.67
C MET A 68 -7.89 8.35 17.09
N ILE A 69 -6.92 9.26 17.01
CA ILE A 69 -7.11 10.58 16.41
C ILE A 69 -6.39 10.73 15.06
N ALA A 70 -5.73 9.67 14.61
CA ALA A 70 -5.02 9.60 13.33
C ALA A 70 -4.97 8.15 12.83
N PRO A 71 -4.75 7.90 11.52
CA PRO A 71 -4.62 6.55 10.99
C PRO A 71 -3.39 5.84 11.57
N PRO A 72 -3.42 4.52 11.82
CA PRO A 72 -2.24 3.78 12.26
C PRO A 72 -1.09 3.92 11.25
N MET A 73 0.14 4.00 11.72
CA MET A 73 1.32 4.24 10.89
C MET A 73 1.54 3.12 9.86
N ILE A 74 1.24 1.89 10.23
CA ILE A 74 1.23 0.76 9.29
C ILE A 74 0.26 0.98 8.11
N ARG A 75 -0.89 1.64 8.30
CA ARG A 75 -1.79 2.00 7.19
C ARG A 75 -1.22 3.10 6.33
N VAL A 76 -0.52 4.06 6.92
CA VAL A 76 0.22 5.07 6.14
C VAL A 76 1.25 4.37 5.25
N GLN A 77 2.00 3.41 5.79
CA GLN A 77 2.96 2.62 5.04
C GLN A 77 2.30 1.83 3.89
N GLU A 78 1.21 1.10 4.17
CA GLU A 78 0.46 0.29 3.20
C GLU A 78 -0.09 1.12 2.03
N HIS A 79 -0.52 2.37 2.26
CA HIS A 79 -1.00 3.25 1.18
C HIS A 79 0.14 3.95 0.41
N TYR A 80 1.22 4.35 1.07
CA TYR A 80 2.28 5.14 0.42
C TYR A 80 3.35 4.27 -0.26
N GLN A 81 3.69 3.09 0.25
CA GLN A 81 4.75 2.26 -0.35
C GLN A 81 4.42 1.79 -1.77
N PRO A 82 3.20 1.30 -2.09
CA PRO A 82 2.86 0.88 -3.45
C PRO A 82 2.89 2.04 -4.46
N SER A 83 2.44 3.23 -4.06
CA SER A 83 2.46 4.42 -4.91
C SER A 83 3.87 5.00 -5.12
N TYR A 84 4.80 4.73 -4.20
CA TYR A 84 6.17 5.20 -4.25
C TYR A 84 7.17 4.07 -4.00
N PRO A 85 7.36 3.13 -4.95
CA PRO A 85 8.22 1.96 -4.77
C PRO A 85 9.72 2.32 -4.71
N ASN A 86 10.09 3.54 -5.13
CA ASN A 86 11.44 4.05 -4.95
C ASN A 86 11.56 4.76 -3.59
N LYS A 87 12.55 4.35 -2.78
CA LYS A 87 12.83 4.90 -1.45
C LYS A 87 12.88 6.44 -1.42
N GLU A 88 13.57 7.09 -2.35
CA GLU A 88 13.68 8.56 -2.35
C GLU A 88 12.35 9.23 -2.72
N ASN A 89 11.57 8.64 -3.62
CA ASN A 89 10.23 9.16 -3.95
C ASN A 89 9.28 9.00 -2.76
N PHE A 90 9.33 7.88 -2.04
CA PHE A 90 8.56 7.66 -0.82
C PHE A 90 8.91 8.71 0.24
N ILE A 91 10.21 8.90 0.50
CA ILE A 91 10.70 9.89 1.46
C ILE A 91 10.17 11.28 1.09
N LYS A 92 10.34 11.70 -0.17
CA LYS A 92 9.83 13.00 -0.65
C LYS A 92 8.32 13.14 -0.48
N ALA A 93 7.54 12.11 -0.78
CA ALA A 93 6.10 12.14 -0.67
C ALA A 93 5.63 12.29 0.78
N VAL A 94 6.20 11.49 1.69
CA VAL A 94 5.90 11.59 3.13
C VAL A 94 6.29 12.95 3.69
N MET A 95 7.50 13.42 3.38
CA MET A 95 7.97 14.74 3.82
C MET A 95 7.10 15.88 3.29
N ALA A 96 6.71 15.83 2.01
CA ALA A 96 5.85 16.83 1.39
C ALA A 96 4.47 16.88 2.06
N TYR A 97 3.88 15.72 2.36
CA TYR A 97 2.60 15.65 3.05
C TYR A 97 2.70 16.19 4.48
N VAL A 98 3.70 15.78 5.26
CA VAL A 98 3.87 16.26 6.65
C VAL A 98 4.12 17.78 6.71
N ASN A 99 4.92 18.33 5.79
CA ASN A 99 5.23 19.76 5.74
C ASN A 99 4.04 20.62 5.27
N ASN A 100 3.17 20.07 4.44
CA ASN A 100 2.00 20.79 3.91
C ASN A 100 0.81 19.86 3.66
N PRO A 101 0.16 19.35 4.74
CA PRO A 101 -0.97 18.45 4.61
C PRO A 101 -2.12 19.16 3.89
N SER A 102 -2.75 18.47 2.94
CA SER A 102 -3.90 18.99 2.21
C SER A 102 -4.76 17.85 1.66
N GLN A 103 -6.05 18.12 1.45
CA GLN A 103 -7.02 17.11 1.04
C GLN A 103 -6.72 16.55 -0.36
N ASP A 104 -6.17 17.37 -1.25
CA ASP A 104 -5.77 17.01 -2.62
C ASP A 104 -4.45 16.21 -2.68
N LYS A 105 -3.65 16.21 -1.62
CA LYS A 105 -2.32 15.55 -1.58
C LYS A 105 -2.27 14.28 -0.74
N THR A 106 -3.38 13.89 -0.11
CA THR A 106 -3.43 12.65 0.67
C THR A 106 -3.63 11.44 -0.24
N LEU A 107 -2.91 10.35 0.02
CA LEU A 107 -3.24 9.03 -0.55
C LEU A 107 -4.28 8.27 0.28
N MET A 108 -4.79 8.89 1.36
CA MET A 108 -5.69 8.29 2.33
C MET A 108 -6.93 9.18 2.55
N PRO A 109 -7.77 9.43 1.52
CA PRO A 109 -8.96 10.27 1.66
C PRO A 109 -9.94 9.74 2.72
N GLY A 110 -10.05 8.42 2.87
CA GLY A 110 -10.85 7.82 3.95
C GLY A 110 -10.32 8.14 5.35
N ALA A 111 -9.00 8.29 5.51
CA ALA A 111 -8.42 8.74 6.78
C ALA A 111 -8.72 10.22 7.04
N VAL A 112 -8.69 11.07 6.01
CA VAL A 112 -9.09 12.48 6.14
C VAL A 112 -10.57 12.60 6.51
N LYS A 113 -11.44 11.78 5.92
CA LYS A 113 -12.86 11.74 6.27
C LYS A 113 -13.10 11.32 7.73
N LYS A 114 -12.33 10.33 8.20
CA LYS A 114 -12.48 9.77 9.56
C LYS A 114 -11.81 10.59 10.67
N PHE A 115 -10.62 11.13 10.41
CA PHE A 115 -9.75 11.74 11.43
C PHE A 115 -9.54 13.24 11.21
N ASN A 116 -10.19 13.84 10.20
CA ASN A 116 -9.89 15.16 9.67
C ASN A 116 -8.50 15.25 9.03
N LEU A 117 -8.20 16.41 8.43
CA LEU A 117 -6.89 16.67 7.84
C LEU A 117 -5.81 16.70 8.94
N MET A 118 -4.68 16.03 8.68
CA MET A 118 -3.52 16.07 9.57
C MET A 118 -3.11 17.54 9.80
N PRO A 119 -2.97 18.00 11.05
CA PRO A 119 -2.47 19.34 11.33
C PRO A 119 -1.07 19.53 10.77
N LYS A 120 -0.77 20.71 10.23
CA LYS A 120 0.58 21.06 9.82
C LYS A 120 1.49 21.14 11.04
N VAL A 121 2.49 20.28 11.11
CA VAL A 121 3.50 20.28 12.17
C VAL A 121 4.86 20.63 11.57
N VAL A 122 5.57 21.56 12.19
CA VAL A 122 6.91 21.95 11.75
C VAL A 122 7.93 21.04 12.44
N TYR A 123 8.68 20.28 11.64
CA TYR A 123 9.79 19.44 12.11
C TYR A 123 11.12 19.89 11.52
N ASP A 124 12.21 19.56 12.22
CA ASP A 124 13.53 19.57 11.62
C ASP A 124 13.54 18.65 10.40
N GLN A 125 14.04 19.14 9.27
CA GLN A 125 13.94 18.43 8.00
C GLN A 125 14.84 17.20 7.94
N THR A 126 15.93 17.18 8.70
CA THR A 126 16.84 16.03 8.77
C THR A 126 16.22 14.94 9.62
N GLU A 127 15.60 15.29 10.76
CA GLU A 127 14.80 14.37 11.56
C GLU A 127 13.61 13.79 10.78
N LEU A 128 12.87 14.63 10.06
CA LEU A 128 11.72 14.20 9.27
C LEU A 128 12.15 13.25 8.14
N ARG A 129 13.31 13.49 7.52
CA ARG A 129 13.90 12.55 6.55
C ARG A 129 14.22 11.21 7.19
N PHE A 130 14.84 11.18 8.38
CA PHE A 130 15.11 9.93 9.10
C PHE A 130 13.84 9.16 9.48
N ILE A 131 12.77 9.87 9.85
CA ILE A 131 11.45 9.29 10.10
C ILE A 131 10.91 8.63 8.83
N ALA A 132 10.89 9.37 7.71
CA ALA A 132 10.35 8.87 6.44
C ALA A 132 11.16 7.68 5.90
N GLU A 133 12.49 7.75 6.02
CA GLU A 133 13.38 6.64 5.68
C GLU A 133 13.13 5.41 6.54
N THR A 134 12.95 5.60 7.85
CA THR A 134 12.62 4.49 8.75
C THR A 134 11.27 3.90 8.40
N LEU A 135 10.24 4.72 8.16
CA LEU A 135 8.92 4.26 7.74
C LEU A 135 8.97 3.46 6.43
N TYR A 136 9.90 3.74 5.52
CA TYR A 136 10.08 2.94 4.32
C TYR A 136 10.70 1.55 4.61
N LEU A 137 11.67 1.50 5.52
CA LEU A 137 12.50 0.30 5.75
C LEU A 137 11.97 -0.62 6.84
N ILE A 138 11.31 -0.09 7.85
CA ILE A 138 10.83 -0.85 9.00
C ILE A 138 9.71 -1.79 8.55
N ASP A 139 9.81 -3.05 8.97
CA ASP A 139 8.71 -3.98 8.88
C ASP A 139 7.81 -3.76 10.10
N LEU A 140 6.70 -3.04 9.92
CA LEU A 140 5.68 -2.91 10.96
C LEU A 140 4.84 -4.18 11.09
N GLY A 141 5.14 -5.23 10.33
CA GLY A 141 4.30 -6.38 10.02
C GLY A 141 3.29 -6.05 8.93
N SER A 142 2.41 -6.98 8.64
CA SER A 142 1.14 -6.69 7.95
C SER A 142 0.08 -6.36 8.98
N THR A 143 -0.81 -5.41 8.70
CA THR A 143 -2.11 -5.47 9.35
C THR A 143 -2.94 -6.50 8.61
N PRO A 144 -3.89 -7.16 9.30
CA PRO A 144 -5.11 -7.50 8.58
C PRO A 144 -5.56 -6.17 7.95
N ASN A 145 -5.75 -6.15 6.63
CA ASN A 145 -6.53 -5.10 6.00
C ASN A 145 -7.73 -4.84 6.93
N MET A 146 -8.21 -3.60 7.06
CA MET A 146 -9.45 -3.41 7.85
C MET A 146 -10.61 -4.11 7.15
N HIS A 147 -10.29 -4.70 6.01
CA HIS A 147 -10.96 -5.78 5.36
C HIS A 147 -10.43 -7.20 5.62
N MET A 148 -11.37 -8.11 5.87
CA MET A 148 -11.25 -9.54 6.20
C MET A 148 -11.14 -9.87 7.70
N LYS A 149 -12.29 -9.92 8.38
CA LYS A 149 -12.55 -11.06 9.28
C LYS A 149 -12.31 -12.33 8.46
N MET A 150 -11.23 -13.05 8.73
CA MET A 150 -11.02 -14.43 8.31
C MET A 150 -12.21 -15.24 8.82
N GLY A 151 -13.16 -15.54 7.94
CA GLY A 151 -14.36 -16.30 8.29
C GLY A 151 -15.32 -16.53 7.13
N LYS A 152 -15.64 -15.50 6.35
CA LYS A 152 -16.49 -15.63 5.15
C LYS A 152 -16.08 -14.56 4.15
N GLY A 153 -15.62 -14.98 2.96
CA GLY A 153 -15.45 -14.07 1.84
C GLY A 153 -16.79 -13.51 1.35
N LEU A 154 -16.81 -13.04 0.11
CA LEU A 154 -18.06 -12.62 -0.52
C LEU A 154 -19.09 -13.77 -0.47
N SER A 155 -20.26 -13.50 0.09
CA SER A 155 -21.30 -14.49 0.37
C SER A 155 -22.68 -13.85 0.47
N LEU A 156 -23.73 -14.67 0.33
CA LEU A 156 -25.11 -14.24 0.50
C LEU A 156 -25.46 -14.01 1.97
N ASN A 157 -26.39 -13.09 2.24
CA ASN A 157 -27.01 -12.89 3.54
C ASN A 157 -28.01 -14.04 3.83
N ASN A 158 -27.52 -15.13 4.42
CA ASN A 158 -28.32 -16.32 4.72
C ASN A 158 -29.07 -16.88 3.49
N GLY A 159 -28.39 -16.89 2.33
CA GLY A 159 -28.94 -17.34 1.06
C GLY A 159 -29.72 -16.27 0.28
N GLN A 160 -29.89 -15.07 0.83
CA GLN A 160 -30.49 -13.92 0.15
C GLN A 160 -29.43 -12.90 -0.27
N LYS A 161 -29.77 -12.07 -1.27
CA LYS A 161 -28.91 -10.96 -1.66
C LYS A 161 -28.90 -9.88 -0.58
N TRP A 162 -27.79 -9.18 -0.49
CA TRP A 162 -27.61 -8.01 0.35
C TRP A 162 -28.36 -6.83 -0.24
N LYS A 163 -29.21 -6.19 0.57
CA LYS A 163 -29.98 -5.03 0.12
C LYS A 163 -29.14 -3.76 0.21
N LEU A 164 -28.95 -3.09 -0.91
CA LEU A 164 -28.37 -1.75 -0.98
C LEU A 164 -29.47 -0.70 -1.12
N LYS A 165 -29.07 0.56 -0.94
CA LYS A 165 -29.88 1.70 -1.34
C LYS A 165 -30.09 1.69 -2.86
N THR A 166 -31.25 2.20 -3.28
CA THR A 166 -31.59 2.32 -4.70
C THR A 166 -30.54 3.12 -5.46
N GLU A 167 -30.01 4.19 -4.88
CA GLU A 167 -28.98 5.05 -5.47
C GLU A 167 -27.68 4.27 -5.73
N SER A 168 -27.29 3.38 -4.82
CA SER A 168 -26.10 2.54 -5.02
C SER A 168 -26.31 1.49 -6.11
N ILE A 169 -27.51 0.91 -6.21
CA ILE A 169 -27.85 -0.02 -7.30
C ILE A 169 -27.84 0.69 -8.66
N GLU A 170 -28.40 1.89 -8.75
CA GLU A 170 -28.34 2.69 -9.98
C GLU A 170 -26.91 3.10 -10.33
N GLN A 171 -26.08 3.42 -9.33
CA GLN A 171 -24.67 3.70 -9.54
C GLN A 171 -23.93 2.49 -10.13
N VAL A 172 -24.17 1.27 -9.62
CA VAL A 172 -23.58 0.05 -10.19
C VAL A 172 -24.09 -0.22 -11.60
N LYS A 173 -25.38 -0.02 -11.88
CA LYS A 173 -25.92 -0.13 -13.25
C LYS A 173 -25.23 0.84 -14.20
N SER A 174 -25.01 2.09 -13.78
CA SER A 174 -24.26 3.07 -14.57
C SER A 174 -22.83 2.61 -14.86
N ILE A 175 -22.13 2.02 -13.87
CA ILE A 175 -20.79 1.44 -14.08
C ILE A 175 -20.85 0.31 -15.12
N ILE A 176 -21.81 -0.61 -14.99
CA ILE A 176 -21.98 -1.73 -15.93
C ILE A 176 -22.24 -1.22 -17.35
N GLU A 177 -23.10 -0.21 -17.50
CA GLU A 177 -23.40 0.42 -18.80
C GLU A 177 -22.16 1.09 -19.40
N LYS A 178 -21.39 1.86 -18.60
CA LYS A 178 -20.13 2.48 -19.03
C LYS A 178 -19.15 1.43 -19.54
N LEU A 179 -18.94 0.36 -18.77
CA LEU A 179 -18.03 -0.73 -19.14
C LEU A 179 -18.50 -1.42 -20.43
N ASN A 180 -19.78 -1.76 -20.53
CA ASN A 180 -20.32 -2.49 -21.69
C ASN A 180 -20.33 -1.67 -22.98
N ASN A 181 -20.60 -0.36 -22.88
CA ASN A 181 -20.63 0.54 -24.02
C ASN A 181 -19.24 1.09 -24.40
N PHE A 182 -18.22 0.84 -23.58
CA PHE A 182 -16.87 1.33 -23.85
C PHE A 182 -16.23 0.58 -25.03
N ASN A 183 -15.82 1.36 -26.03
CA ASN A 183 -15.08 0.89 -27.19
C ASN A 183 -14.09 1.97 -27.65
N SER A 184 -12.88 1.96 -27.09
CA SER A 184 -11.80 2.83 -27.54
C SER A 184 -10.48 2.07 -27.66
N LYS A 185 -9.71 2.41 -28.71
CA LYS A 185 -8.35 1.93 -28.94
C LYS A 185 -7.30 2.91 -28.41
N ASN A 186 -7.71 4.02 -27.80
CA ASN A 186 -6.82 5.01 -27.20
C ASN A 186 -6.58 4.68 -25.73
N ILE A 187 -5.31 4.65 -25.32
CA ILE A 187 -4.93 4.37 -23.93
C ILE A 187 -5.47 5.43 -22.96
N ALA A 188 -5.53 6.70 -23.37
CA ALA A 188 -6.04 7.77 -22.52
C ALA A 188 -7.52 7.57 -22.16
N ASP A 189 -8.33 7.14 -23.13
CA ASP A 189 -9.75 6.85 -22.90
C ASP A 189 -9.94 5.65 -21.97
N ASN A 190 -9.06 4.65 -22.05
CA ASN A 190 -9.07 3.49 -21.16
C ASN A 190 -8.68 3.87 -19.73
N ASN A 191 -7.64 4.69 -19.56
CA ASN A 191 -7.25 5.19 -18.25
C ASN A 191 -8.36 6.05 -17.64
N GLN A 192 -9.03 6.87 -18.47
CA GLN A 192 -10.17 7.67 -18.04
C GLN A 192 -11.35 6.80 -17.62
N LEU A 193 -11.69 5.75 -18.38
CA LEU A 193 -12.70 4.77 -17.97
C LEU A 193 -12.35 4.16 -16.61
N GLY A 194 -11.10 3.73 -16.41
CA GLY A 194 -10.66 3.18 -15.12
C GLY A 194 -10.87 4.17 -13.97
N LYS A 195 -10.57 5.45 -14.20
CA LYS A 195 -10.77 6.52 -13.21
C LYS A 195 -12.26 6.73 -12.92
N ASP A 196 -13.10 6.78 -13.95
CA ASP A 196 -14.54 6.99 -13.81
C ASP A 196 -15.20 5.83 -13.04
N VAL A 197 -14.84 4.58 -13.39
CA VAL A 197 -15.33 3.37 -12.69
C VAL A 197 -14.89 3.37 -11.22
N PHE A 198 -13.64 3.75 -10.94
CA PHE A 198 -13.13 3.83 -9.57
C PHE A 198 -13.81 4.92 -8.75
N ASP A 199 -14.00 6.10 -9.34
CA ASP A 199 -14.66 7.23 -8.67
C ASP A 199 -16.14 6.93 -8.39
N ASP A 200 -16.84 6.26 -9.31
CA ASP A 200 -18.20 5.75 -9.10
C ASP A 200 -18.26 4.69 -7.99
N ALA A 201 -17.32 3.72 -7.98
CA ALA A 201 -17.25 2.67 -6.98
C ALA A 201 -17.01 3.24 -5.56
N LYS A 202 -16.22 4.31 -5.44
CA LYS A 202 -16.00 5.01 -4.16
C LYS A 202 -17.27 5.55 -3.54
N LEU A 203 -18.24 6.00 -4.34
CA LEU A 203 -19.49 6.53 -3.82
C LEU A 203 -20.25 5.48 -3.01
N ILE A 204 -20.15 4.21 -3.41
CA ILE A 204 -20.77 3.08 -2.71
C ILE A 204 -19.91 2.64 -1.53
N LEU A 205 -18.59 2.52 -1.73
CA LEU A 205 -17.63 2.09 -0.71
C LEU A 205 -17.59 3.03 0.52
N LEU A 206 -17.75 4.33 0.28
CA LEU A 206 -17.58 5.37 1.30
C LEU A 206 -18.90 5.86 1.90
N ASP A 207 -20.03 5.22 1.54
CA ASP A 207 -21.34 5.53 2.09
C ASP A 207 -21.40 5.12 3.57
N GLU A 208 -21.67 6.10 4.44
CA GLU A 208 -21.63 5.92 5.90
C GLU A 208 -22.83 5.15 6.46
N ASP A 209 -23.90 5.02 5.67
CA ASP A 209 -25.10 4.30 6.12
C ASP A 209 -24.90 2.78 6.01
N TYR A 210 -23.92 2.31 5.22
CA TYR A 210 -23.55 0.90 5.19
C TYR A 210 -22.67 0.55 6.40
N THR A 211 -23.17 -0.35 7.23
CA THR A 211 -22.47 -0.80 8.44
C THR A 211 -22.58 -2.32 8.61
N GLY A 212 -21.81 -2.88 9.56
CA GLY A 212 -21.86 -4.29 9.91
C GLY A 212 -21.49 -5.23 8.75
N ASP A 213 -22.15 -6.38 8.68
CA ASP A 213 -21.82 -7.41 7.69
C ASP A 213 -22.09 -6.94 6.24
N LEU A 214 -23.07 -6.05 6.02
CA LEU A 214 -23.31 -5.46 4.70
C LEU A 214 -22.12 -4.62 4.24
N PHE A 215 -21.58 -3.78 5.12
CA PHE A 215 -20.37 -3.00 4.86
C PHE A 215 -19.20 -3.91 4.49
N ASP A 216 -18.99 -4.99 5.25
CA ASP A 216 -17.93 -5.95 4.97
C ASP A 216 -18.13 -6.61 3.58
N GLN A 217 -19.35 -6.98 3.23
CA GLN A 217 -19.61 -7.64 1.94
C GLN A 217 -19.42 -6.70 0.75
N ILE A 218 -19.87 -5.45 0.85
CA ILE A 218 -19.58 -4.40 -0.15
C ILE A 218 -18.07 -4.28 -0.35
N HIS A 219 -17.32 -4.13 0.74
CA HIS A 219 -15.87 -4.01 0.65
C HIS A 219 -15.22 -5.30 0.10
N PHE A 220 -15.82 -6.49 0.29
CA PHE A 220 -15.21 -7.75 -0.19
C PHE A 220 -15.29 -7.82 -1.69
N PHE A 221 -16.41 -7.40 -2.24
CA PHE A 221 -16.58 -7.28 -3.67
C PHE A 221 -15.59 -6.27 -4.25
N PHE A 222 -15.61 -5.03 -3.76
CA PHE A 222 -14.79 -3.96 -4.35
C PHE A 222 -13.29 -4.13 -4.10
N GLY A 223 -12.90 -4.65 -2.94
CA GLY A 223 -11.51 -5.02 -2.65
C GLY A 223 -11.00 -6.15 -3.53
N GLY A 224 -11.89 -7.00 -4.08
CA GLY A 224 -11.55 -8.02 -5.05
C GLY A 224 -11.22 -7.49 -6.45
N ILE A 225 -11.59 -6.24 -6.75
CA ILE A 225 -11.45 -5.62 -8.08
C ILE A 225 -10.67 -4.29 -8.07
N GLU A 226 -10.22 -3.84 -6.89
CA GLU A 226 -9.49 -2.58 -6.72
C GLU A 226 -8.21 -2.54 -7.57
N ASP A 227 -7.44 -3.62 -7.54
CA ASP A 227 -6.20 -3.74 -8.32
C ASP A 227 -6.47 -3.69 -9.84
N ASN A 228 -7.60 -4.23 -10.30
CA ASN A 228 -7.98 -4.17 -11.72
C ASN A 228 -8.28 -2.73 -12.16
N MET A 229 -9.00 -1.97 -11.32
CA MET A 229 -9.28 -0.56 -11.58
C MET A 229 -7.99 0.27 -11.59
N HIS A 230 -7.10 0.08 -10.59
CA HIS A 230 -5.81 0.78 -10.55
C HIS A 230 -4.90 0.42 -11.72
N THR A 231 -4.89 -0.86 -12.13
CA THR A 231 -4.13 -1.31 -13.29
C THR A 231 -4.65 -0.65 -14.57
N LEU A 232 -5.98 -0.59 -14.75
CA LEU A 232 -6.59 0.09 -15.90
C LEU A 232 -6.27 1.59 -15.92
N ILE A 233 -6.21 2.25 -14.76
CA ILE A 233 -5.84 3.67 -14.64
C ILE A 233 -4.37 3.92 -15.04
N ALA A 234 -3.46 3.02 -14.64
CA ALA A 234 -2.02 3.25 -14.75
C ALA A 234 -1.35 2.64 -16.00
N THR A 235 -1.98 1.64 -16.62
CA THR A 235 -1.38 0.91 -17.73
C THR A 235 -1.11 1.80 -18.94
N LYS A 236 0.01 1.53 -19.61
CA LYS A 236 0.41 2.14 -20.89
C LYS A 236 0.18 1.19 -22.08
N SER A 237 -0.36 0.01 -21.83
CA SER A 237 -0.54 -1.06 -22.82
C SER A 237 -2.01 -1.22 -23.15
N ILE A 238 -2.38 -0.99 -24.43
CA ILE A 238 -3.75 -1.22 -24.92
C ILE A 238 -4.18 -2.66 -24.69
N LYS A 239 -3.25 -3.63 -24.83
CA LYS A 239 -3.54 -5.04 -24.58
C LYS A 239 -3.93 -5.28 -23.12
N GLU A 240 -3.19 -4.70 -22.19
CA GLU A 240 -3.48 -4.83 -20.75
C GLU A 240 -4.76 -4.09 -20.37
N ALA A 241 -4.96 -2.89 -20.91
CA ALA A 241 -6.19 -2.13 -20.71
C ALA A 241 -7.43 -2.93 -21.13
N ASN A 242 -7.42 -3.53 -22.33
CA ASN A 242 -8.52 -4.37 -22.79
C ASN A 242 -8.76 -5.57 -21.87
N ILE A 243 -7.70 -6.20 -21.35
CA ILE A 243 -7.84 -7.30 -20.38
C ILE A 243 -8.54 -6.80 -19.11
N GLN A 244 -8.12 -5.67 -18.55
CA GLN A 244 -8.72 -5.13 -17.34
C GLN A 244 -10.18 -4.72 -17.55
N VAL A 245 -10.54 -4.14 -18.70
CA VAL A 245 -11.93 -3.82 -19.05
C VAL A 245 -12.81 -5.07 -19.05
N GLU A 246 -12.35 -6.17 -19.66
CA GLU A 246 -13.12 -7.43 -19.68
C GLU A 246 -13.23 -8.09 -18.29
N ILE A 247 -12.19 -7.99 -17.47
CA ILE A 247 -12.26 -8.44 -16.06
C ILE A 247 -13.30 -7.61 -15.31
N LEU A 248 -13.24 -6.28 -15.40
CA LEU A 248 -14.19 -5.40 -14.71
C LEU A 248 -15.63 -5.65 -15.17
N LYS A 249 -15.87 -5.84 -16.48
CA LYS A 249 -17.21 -6.23 -16.99
C LYS A 249 -17.72 -7.50 -16.31
N THR A 250 -16.88 -8.53 -16.24
CA THR A 250 -17.23 -9.82 -15.66
C THR A 250 -17.54 -9.70 -14.17
N GLU A 251 -16.70 -8.98 -13.43
CA GLU A 251 -16.87 -8.83 -11.99
C GLU A 251 -18.08 -7.95 -11.63
N PHE A 252 -18.28 -6.82 -12.32
CA PHE A 252 -19.48 -5.99 -12.11
C PHE A 252 -20.76 -6.72 -12.53
N ALA A 253 -20.73 -7.60 -13.52
CA ALA A 253 -21.86 -8.48 -13.82
C ALA A 253 -22.14 -9.48 -12.68
N ASN A 254 -21.11 -9.93 -11.96
CA ASN A 254 -21.25 -10.79 -10.79
C ASN A 254 -21.79 -10.06 -9.55
N PHE A 255 -21.77 -8.73 -9.51
CA PHE A 255 -22.30 -7.94 -8.38
C PHE A 255 -23.76 -8.32 -8.05
N ASN A 256 -24.60 -8.42 -9.08
CA ASN A 256 -26.03 -8.75 -8.94
C ASN A 256 -26.29 -10.18 -8.42
N LYS A 257 -25.26 -11.03 -8.30
CA LYS A 257 -25.39 -12.34 -7.64
C LYS A 257 -25.46 -12.20 -6.12
N TYR A 258 -24.84 -11.16 -5.57
CA TYR A 258 -24.69 -10.98 -4.12
C TYR A 258 -25.52 -9.81 -3.58
N PHE A 259 -25.85 -8.83 -4.43
CA PHE A 259 -26.45 -7.57 -4.03
C PHE A 259 -27.73 -7.28 -4.83
N GLU A 260 -28.71 -6.65 -4.19
CA GLU A 260 -29.99 -6.18 -4.78
C GLU A 260 -30.45 -4.83 -4.25
#